data_AF-A0AA43D5B2-F1
#
_entry.id   AF-A0AA43D5B2-F1
#
_cell.length_a   1.000
_cell.length_b   1.000
_cell.length_c   1.000
_cell.angle_alpha   90.00
_cell.angle_beta   90.00
_cell.angle_gamma   90.00
#
_symmetry.space_group_name_H-M   'P 1'
#
loop_
_entity.id
_entity.type
_entity.pdbx_description
1 polymer ?
#
loop_
_entity_poly.entity_id
_entity_poly.type
_entity_poly.pdbx_seq_one_letter_code
_entity_poly.pdbx_strand_id
1 'polypeptide(L)'
;MRNTEVKLLNFTRILILILFSALVSRAQQLDSLDIKIGQMILVGFPGTTVDEKVLEEVRLGKVGSIILFEKNIPPQNSFIALKKITWTYQQAASIPLLIGIDQEGGKVNRLKDKYGFPKSITAAAMGKSPTLDSVRFYGEATASTLSGLGININFAPVVDLASNPNNPVIVKHGRAFSAEEDSVILMAKEFIITHRKYGVLTALKHFPGHGSSNDDTHLGIADVTNTWEEKELKPYESLIDSGFADAVMTSHIVNRKLDTKGNPGTLSADMLTGILRNRLGFEGVIFTDDMQMHAITRHYGLEEAIKLAINGGVDIMTFSNNIQGSEERTVEKVHSIIHKMVLTGEIKKARIDESFKRIMRLKARLALNDLASHYQQELEKSNLALENARMQIQLDVKKIKTLEEEIDRTTTKKKSKKKKTKS
;
A
#
# COMPACT_ATOMS: atom_id res chain seq x y z
N MET A 1 36.72 -13.56 -47.30
CA MET A 1 36.84 -14.17 -45.95
C MET A 1 36.09 -13.42 -44.84
N ARG A 2 35.87 -12.09 -44.90
CA ARG A 2 35.11 -11.36 -43.86
C ARG A 2 33.58 -11.48 -43.90
N ASN A 3 32.98 -11.92 -45.01
CA ASN A 3 31.50 -12.01 -45.13
C ASN A 3 30.90 -13.35 -44.70
N THR A 4 31.71 -14.38 -44.50
CA THR A 4 31.27 -15.72 -44.07
C THR A 4 31.23 -15.84 -42.54
N GLU A 5 32.11 -15.15 -41.81
CA GLU A 5 32.11 -15.14 -40.33
C GLU A 5 30.92 -14.39 -39.73
N VAL A 6 30.47 -13.30 -40.36
CA VAL A 6 29.31 -12.52 -39.90
C VAL A 6 27.99 -13.31 -40.06
N LYS A 7 27.88 -14.16 -41.09
CA LYS A 7 26.71 -15.02 -41.28
C LYS A 7 26.67 -16.17 -40.28
N LEU A 8 27.83 -16.74 -39.90
CA LEU A 8 27.90 -17.82 -38.91
C LEU A 8 27.60 -17.33 -37.48
N LEU A 9 27.99 -16.09 -37.16
CA LEU A 9 27.72 -15.45 -35.87
C LEU A 9 26.24 -15.07 -35.69
N ASN A 10 25.56 -14.71 -36.79
CA ASN A 10 24.12 -14.43 -36.76
C ASN A 10 23.27 -15.71 -36.68
N PHE A 11 23.70 -16.81 -37.30
CA PHE A 11 22.99 -18.09 -37.23
C PHE A 11 23.09 -18.75 -35.84
N THR A 12 24.24 -18.63 -35.18
CA THR A 12 24.42 -19.11 -33.79
C THR A 12 23.63 -18.28 -32.78
N ARG A 13 23.51 -16.95 -32.98
CA ARG A 13 22.63 -16.10 -32.14
C ARG A 13 21.15 -16.41 -32.31
N ILE A 14 20.69 -16.69 -33.53
CA ILE A 14 19.30 -17.08 -33.80
C ILE A 14 19.00 -18.47 -33.23
N LEU A 15 19.94 -19.41 -33.30
CA LEU A 15 19.76 -20.75 -32.72
C LEU A 15 19.74 -20.71 -31.18
N ILE A 16 20.56 -19.85 -30.56
CA ILE A 16 20.53 -19.61 -29.10
C ILE A 16 19.23 -18.91 -28.67
N LEU A 17 18.71 -17.96 -29.46
CA LEU A 17 17.41 -17.32 -29.21
C LEU A 17 16.23 -18.28 -29.37
N ILE A 18 16.27 -19.19 -30.34
CA ILE A 18 15.24 -20.22 -30.55
C ILE A 18 15.32 -21.29 -29.43
N LEU A 19 16.52 -21.69 -29.01
CA LEU A 19 16.70 -22.59 -27.86
C LEU A 19 16.31 -21.92 -26.53
N PHE A 20 16.51 -20.62 -26.35
CA PHE A 20 15.99 -19.88 -25.20
C PHE A 20 14.46 -19.76 -25.24
N SER A 21 13.86 -19.53 -26.41
CA SER A 21 12.40 -19.48 -26.56
C SER A 21 11.73 -20.84 -26.33
N ALA A 22 12.41 -21.94 -26.68
CA ALA A 22 11.97 -23.31 -26.47
C ALA A 22 12.17 -23.79 -25.00
N LEU A 23 13.11 -23.19 -24.26
CA LEU A 23 13.30 -23.44 -22.82
C LEU A 23 12.38 -22.58 -21.95
N VAL A 24 11.94 -21.42 -22.42
CA VAL A 24 10.89 -20.60 -21.77
C VAL A 24 9.50 -21.25 -21.91
N SER A 25 9.30 -22.13 -22.88
CA SER A 25 8.04 -22.88 -23.07
C SER A 25 7.92 -24.15 -22.20
N ARG A 26 8.87 -24.36 -21.27
CA ARG A 26 8.74 -25.35 -20.18
C ARG A 26 8.80 -24.73 -18.79
N ALA A 27 8.46 -23.45 -18.66
CA ALA A 27 8.05 -22.88 -17.39
C ALA A 27 6.78 -23.60 -16.92
N GLN A 28 6.94 -24.44 -15.90
CA GLN A 28 5.93 -25.20 -15.18
C GLN A 28 4.59 -24.48 -15.14
N GLN A 29 3.50 -25.15 -15.51
CA GLN A 29 2.15 -24.59 -15.46
C GLN A 29 1.85 -24.22 -13.99
N LEU A 30 2.05 -22.95 -13.61
CA LEU A 30 1.77 -22.33 -12.30
C LEU A 30 0.25 -22.19 -12.09
N ASP A 31 -0.51 -23.26 -12.33
CA ASP A 31 -1.95 -23.20 -12.61
C ASP A 31 -2.77 -24.18 -11.75
N SER A 32 -2.23 -24.63 -10.61
CA SER A 32 -3.05 -25.38 -9.66
C SER A 32 -4.06 -24.45 -8.98
N LEU A 33 -5.30 -24.94 -8.82
CA LEU A 33 -6.36 -24.22 -8.12
C LEU A 33 -5.89 -23.77 -6.72
N ASP A 34 -5.08 -24.60 -6.06
CA ASP A 34 -4.55 -24.32 -4.72
C ASP A 34 -3.71 -23.05 -4.66
N ILE A 35 -2.81 -22.83 -5.63
CA ILE A 35 -1.98 -21.63 -5.69
C ILE A 35 -2.86 -20.40 -5.93
N LYS A 36 -3.85 -20.50 -6.81
CA LYS A 36 -4.75 -19.38 -7.11
C LYS A 36 -5.57 -18.98 -5.90
N ILE A 37 -6.12 -19.95 -5.17
CA ILE A 37 -6.82 -19.72 -3.91
C ILE A 37 -5.88 -19.08 -2.89
N GLY A 38 -4.65 -19.59 -2.77
CA GLY A 38 -3.66 -19.02 -1.86
C GLY A 38 -3.38 -17.54 -2.14
N GLN A 39 -3.36 -17.13 -3.41
CA GLN A 39 -3.18 -15.71 -3.77
C GLN A 39 -4.33 -14.79 -3.32
N MET A 40 -5.51 -15.35 -3.07
CA MET A 40 -6.69 -14.61 -2.60
C MET A 40 -6.74 -14.49 -1.07
N ILE A 41 -5.73 -14.97 -0.35
CA ILE A 41 -5.69 -14.98 1.11
C ILE A 41 -4.62 -14.02 1.63
N LEU A 42 -5.04 -13.11 2.51
CA LEU A 42 -4.18 -12.26 3.31
C LEU A 42 -4.33 -12.64 4.79
N VAL A 43 -3.22 -12.96 5.45
CA VAL A 43 -3.22 -13.35 6.87
C VAL A 43 -2.29 -12.50 7.74
N GLY A 44 -2.71 -12.27 8.99
CA GLY A 44 -1.78 -11.85 10.04
C GLY A 44 -1.18 -13.04 10.78
N PHE A 45 -0.08 -12.80 11.49
CA PHE A 45 0.63 -13.83 12.26
C PHE A 45 0.91 -13.34 13.70
N PRO A 46 1.11 -14.26 14.67
CA PRO A 46 1.31 -13.90 16.06
C PRO A 46 2.74 -13.42 16.35
N GLY A 47 2.88 -12.61 17.41
CA GLY A 47 4.18 -12.28 17.99
C GLY A 47 5.09 -11.40 17.13
N THR A 48 6.32 -11.21 17.61
CA THR A 48 7.33 -10.29 17.05
C THR A 48 8.46 -11.02 16.31
N THR A 49 8.23 -12.28 15.90
CA THR A 49 9.19 -13.13 15.19
C THR A 49 8.51 -13.77 13.99
N VAL A 50 9.29 -14.41 13.12
CA VAL A 50 8.73 -15.25 12.07
C VAL A 50 7.91 -16.37 12.71
N ASP A 51 6.67 -16.53 12.27
CA ASP A 51 5.83 -17.67 12.61
C ASP A 51 6.09 -18.80 11.60
N GLU A 52 6.57 -19.94 12.09
CA GLU A 52 6.99 -21.08 11.25
C GLU A 52 5.83 -21.70 10.47
N LYS A 53 4.61 -21.67 11.04
CA LYS A 53 3.43 -22.22 10.35
C LYS A 53 3.06 -21.35 9.17
N VAL A 54 2.95 -20.04 9.36
CA VAL A 54 2.69 -19.09 8.27
C VAL A 54 3.83 -19.11 7.25
N LEU A 55 5.08 -19.29 7.68
CA LEU A 55 6.23 -19.40 6.78
C LEU A 55 6.11 -20.62 5.85
N GLU A 56 5.69 -21.76 6.39
CA GLU A 56 5.43 -22.97 5.60
C GLU A 56 4.23 -22.79 4.67
N GLU A 57 3.14 -22.19 5.14
CA GLU A 57 1.97 -21.88 4.30
C GLU A 57 2.33 -20.93 3.13
N VAL A 58 3.22 -19.97 3.36
CA VAL A 58 3.83 -19.11 2.32
C VAL A 58 4.68 -19.93 1.35
N ARG A 59 5.55 -20.82 1.85
CA ARG A 59 6.43 -21.68 1.02
C ARG A 59 5.63 -22.59 0.10
N LEU A 60 4.51 -23.12 0.60
CA LEU A 60 3.58 -23.96 -0.16
C LEU A 60 2.67 -23.16 -1.11
N GLY A 61 2.73 -21.83 -1.09
CA GLY A 61 1.89 -20.95 -1.91
C GLY A 61 0.41 -20.94 -1.50
N LYS A 62 0.09 -21.39 -0.28
CA LYS A 62 -1.26 -21.32 0.31
C LYS A 62 -1.61 -19.93 0.83
N VAL A 63 -0.64 -19.02 0.88
CA VAL A 63 -0.80 -17.61 1.25
C VAL A 63 -0.13 -16.72 0.21
N GLY A 64 -0.86 -15.72 -0.29
CA GLY A 64 -0.33 -14.74 -1.24
C GLY A 64 0.03 -13.40 -0.60
N SER A 65 -0.48 -13.13 0.60
CA SER A 65 -0.29 -11.85 1.27
C SER A 65 -0.21 -12.02 2.79
N ILE A 66 0.58 -11.17 3.45
CA ILE A 66 0.63 -11.06 4.90
C ILE A 66 0.36 -9.62 5.34
N ILE A 67 -0.20 -9.43 6.53
CA ILE A 67 -0.43 -8.11 7.12
C ILE A 67 0.25 -7.99 8.48
N LEU A 68 0.88 -6.83 8.72
CA LEU A 68 1.56 -6.50 9.95
C LEU A 68 0.69 -5.62 10.86
N PHE A 69 0.76 -5.89 12.15
CA PHE A 69 0.16 -5.10 13.22
C PHE A 69 1.22 -4.64 14.22
N GLU A 70 0.83 -3.79 15.16
CA GLU A 70 1.73 -3.31 16.22
C GLU A 70 2.30 -4.48 17.06
N LYS A 71 1.52 -5.56 17.24
CA LYS A 71 1.98 -6.79 17.92
C LYS A 71 3.18 -7.46 17.24
N ASN A 72 3.42 -7.16 15.96
CA ASN A 72 4.53 -7.71 15.20
C ASN A 72 5.79 -6.85 15.29
N ILE A 73 5.73 -5.69 15.93
CA ILE A 73 6.84 -4.74 16.02
C ILE A 73 7.73 -5.11 17.22
N PRO A 74 8.98 -5.56 16.98
CA PRO A 74 9.90 -5.89 18.07
C PRO A 74 10.21 -4.65 18.91
N PRO A 75 10.33 -4.75 20.25
CA PRO A 75 10.53 -3.57 21.10
C PRO A 75 11.91 -2.94 21.00
N GLN A 76 12.91 -3.69 20.51
CA GLN A 76 14.29 -3.23 20.34
C GLN A 76 14.74 -3.51 18.91
N ASN A 77 15.58 -2.62 18.36
CA ASN A 77 16.09 -2.74 16.99
C ASN A 77 14.98 -2.97 15.96
N SER A 78 13.82 -2.33 16.16
CA SER A 78 12.56 -2.63 15.47
C SER A 78 12.69 -2.61 13.96
N PHE A 79 13.43 -1.66 13.41
CA PHE A 79 13.67 -1.57 11.96
C PHE A 79 14.39 -2.81 11.41
N ILE A 80 15.52 -3.18 12.00
CA ILE A 80 16.35 -4.30 11.54
C ILE A 80 15.60 -5.62 11.73
N ALA A 81 15.00 -5.81 12.90
CA ALA A 81 14.29 -7.03 13.22
C ALA A 81 13.05 -7.23 12.33
N LEU A 82 12.27 -6.17 12.09
CA LEU A 82 11.11 -6.23 11.22
C LEU A 82 11.51 -6.45 9.75
N LYS A 83 12.57 -5.78 9.27
CA LYS A 83 13.13 -6.02 7.93
C LYS A 83 13.58 -7.47 7.74
N LYS A 84 14.14 -8.10 8.78
CA LYS A 84 14.52 -9.51 8.71
C LYS A 84 13.28 -10.41 8.58
N ILE A 85 12.21 -10.11 9.32
CA ILE A 85 10.94 -10.86 9.26
C ILE A 85 10.32 -10.79 7.86
N THR A 86 10.11 -9.58 7.34
CA THR A 86 9.54 -9.36 6.00
C THR A 86 10.41 -9.99 4.91
N TRP A 87 11.74 -9.84 4.99
CA TRP A 87 12.67 -10.49 4.08
C TRP A 87 12.53 -12.02 4.12
N THR A 88 12.42 -12.61 5.30
CA THR A 88 12.31 -14.07 5.47
C THR A 88 11.06 -14.62 4.79
N TYR A 89 9.90 -13.98 5.02
CA TYR A 89 8.66 -14.34 4.33
C TYR A 89 8.77 -14.15 2.82
N GLN A 90 9.35 -13.03 2.39
CA GLN A 90 9.49 -12.71 0.97
C GLN A 90 10.38 -13.71 0.23
N GLN A 91 11.45 -14.21 0.87
CA GLN A 91 12.35 -15.22 0.30
C GLN A 91 11.76 -16.64 0.30
N ALA A 92 10.83 -16.93 1.22
CA ALA A 92 10.15 -18.22 1.24
C ALA A 92 9.08 -18.35 0.13
N ALA A 93 8.57 -17.23 -0.38
CA ALA A 93 7.47 -17.21 -1.34
C ALA A 93 7.94 -17.47 -2.78
N SER A 94 7.27 -18.42 -3.46
CA SER A 94 7.50 -18.71 -4.89
C SER A 94 6.93 -17.63 -5.82
N ILE A 95 5.87 -16.95 -5.38
CA ILE A 95 5.30 -15.75 -6.01
C ILE A 95 5.47 -14.61 -5.00
N PRO A 96 5.97 -13.42 -5.41
CA PRO A 96 6.21 -12.33 -4.47
C PRO A 96 4.99 -12.02 -3.60
N LEU A 97 5.16 -11.88 -2.28
CA LEU A 97 4.06 -11.56 -1.37
C LEU A 97 3.63 -10.10 -1.50
N LEU A 98 2.35 -9.85 -1.24
CA LEU A 98 1.94 -8.52 -0.75
C LEU A 98 2.17 -8.52 0.76
N ILE A 99 3.04 -7.64 1.24
CA ILE A 99 3.31 -7.42 2.66
C ILE A 99 2.67 -6.09 3.01
N GLY A 100 1.54 -6.17 3.71
CA GLY A 100 0.65 -5.05 4.01
C GLY A 100 0.74 -4.52 5.42
N ILE A 101 0.31 -3.28 5.60
CA ILE A 101 0.18 -2.63 6.92
C ILE A 101 -0.86 -1.51 6.86
N ASP A 102 -1.51 -1.21 7.99
CA ASP A 102 -2.29 0.02 8.16
C ASP A 102 -1.43 1.14 8.76
N GLN A 103 -0.75 1.88 7.89
CA GLN A 103 0.09 3.00 8.26
C GLN A 103 -0.52 4.32 7.76
N GLU A 104 -1.70 4.66 8.30
CA GLU A 104 -2.46 5.88 7.93
C GLU A 104 -1.86 7.13 8.57
N GLY A 105 -1.34 6.97 9.78
CA GLY A 105 -0.96 8.08 10.66
C GLY A 105 -1.93 8.27 11.82
N GLY A 106 -1.60 9.18 12.73
CA GLY A 106 -2.42 9.42 13.91
C GLY A 106 -2.64 8.17 14.76
N LYS A 107 -3.91 7.81 15.01
CA LYS A 107 -4.28 6.64 15.84
C LYS A 107 -4.13 5.31 15.11
N VAL A 108 -4.32 5.28 13.80
CA VAL A 108 -4.14 4.07 12.98
C VAL A 108 -2.73 4.08 12.40
N ASN A 109 -1.79 3.81 13.30
CA ASN A 109 -0.36 3.83 13.04
C ASN A 109 0.27 2.66 13.79
N ARG A 110 0.93 1.74 13.08
CA ARG A 110 1.62 0.59 13.67
C ARG A 110 3.09 0.90 13.95
N LEU A 111 3.75 1.60 13.03
CA LEU A 111 5.16 2.01 13.14
C LEU A 111 5.26 3.33 13.92
N LYS A 112 5.22 3.22 15.25
CA LYS A 112 5.22 4.37 16.18
C LYS A 112 6.61 4.86 16.55
N ASP A 113 6.69 6.11 16.99
CA ASP A 113 7.91 6.77 17.45
C ASP A 113 8.58 6.09 18.64
N LYS A 114 7.80 5.50 19.55
CA LYS A 114 8.29 4.69 20.67
C LYS A 114 9.12 3.47 20.24
N TYR A 115 9.04 3.06 18.97
CA TYR A 115 9.85 2.00 18.38
C TYR A 115 10.99 2.53 17.49
N GLY A 116 11.20 3.86 17.48
CA GLY A 116 12.23 4.51 16.66
C GLY A 116 11.82 4.82 15.22
N PHE A 117 10.55 4.67 14.85
CA PHE A 117 10.04 5.05 13.53
C PHE A 117 9.68 6.55 13.46
N PRO A 118 9.62 7.15 12.24
CA PRO A 118 9.24 8.55 12.09
C PRO A 118 7.86 8.86 12.67
N LYS A 119 7.71 10.05 13.24
CA LYS A 119 6.41 10.56 13.67
C LYS A 119 5.50 10.81 12.47
N SER A 120 4.23 10.47 12.62
CA SER A 120 3.16 10.79 11.68
C SER A 120 2.08 11.63 12.35
N ILE A 121 1.29 12.34 11.55
CA ILE A 121 0.11 13.10 12.00
C ILE A 121 -1.18 12.47 11.45
N THR A 122 -2.33 12.96 11.89
CA THR A 122 -3.63 12.51 11.38
C THR A 122 -3.87 13.02 9.95
N ALA A 123 -4.69 12.31 9.17
CA ALA A 123 -5.15 12.80 7.87
C ALA A 123 -5.90 14.12 8.01
N ALA A 124 -6.72 14.28 9.07
CA ALA A 124 -7.39 15.54 9.36
C ALA A 124 -6.42 16.70 9.65
N ALA A 125 -5.24 16.43 10.23
CA ALA A 125 -4.22 17.47 10.44
C ALA A 125 -3.53 17.85 9.12
N MET A 126 -3.22 16.87 8.26
CA MET A 126 -2.78 17.14 6.89
C MET A 126 -3.84 17.93 6.11
N GLY A 127 -5.12 17.61 6.33
CA GLY A 127 -6.29 18.22 5.73
C GLY A 127 -6.52 19.69 6.03
N LYS A 128 -6.02 20.16 7.18
CA LYS A 128 -6.09 21.58 7.56
C LYS A 128 -5.03 22.44 6.90
N SER A 129 -4.01 21.83 6.30
CA SER A 129 -2.96 22.57 5.59
C SER A 129 -3.53 23.19 4.30
N PRO A 130 -3.27 24.48 4.02
CA PRO A 130 -3.68 25.10 2.77
C PRO A 130 -2.85 24.62 1.57
N THR A 131 -1.76 23.89 1.82
CA THR A 131 -0.88 23.31 0.79
C THR A 131 -0.72 21.80 0.97
N LEU A 132 -0.24 21.14 -0.08
CA LEU A 132 0.06 19.71 -0.09
C LEU A 132 1.37 19.34 0.62
N ASP A 133 2.11 20.29 1.17
CA ASP A 133 3.47 20.05 1.68
C ASP A 133 3.47 19.10 2.88
N SER A 134 2.44 19.17 3.72
CA SER A 134 2.28 18.20 4.82
C SER A 134 2.02 16.79 4.30
N VAL A 135 1.16 16.64 3.28
CA VAL A 135 0.89 15.33 2.65
C VAL A 135 2.16 14.77 2.03
N ARG A 136 2.93 15.60 1.32
CA ARG A 136 4.24 15.23 0.75
C ARG A 136 5.22 14.77 1.83
N PHE A 137 5.44 15.62 2.83
CA PHE A 137 6.42 15.34 3.88
C PHE A 137 6.12 14.05 4.64
N TYR A 138 4.89 13.91 5.16
CA TYR A 138 4.51 12.73 5.94
C TYR A 138 4.29 11.49 5.05
N GLY A 139 3.79 11.68 3.83
CA GLY A 139 3.61 10.62 2.84
C GLY A 139 4.94 10.02 2.39
N GLU A 140 5.95 10.84 2.08
CA GLU A 140 7.30 10.38 1.73
C GLU A 140 8.02 9.72 2.91
N ALA A 141 7.94 10.30 4.12
CA ALA A 141 8.51 9.69 5.31
C ALA A 141 7.90 8.31 5.61
N THR A 142 6.58 8.19 5.44
CA THR A 142 5.87 6.91 5.59
C THR A 142 6.29 5.92 4.52
N ALA A 143 6.17 6.28 3.24
CA ALA A 143 6.45 5.39 2.13
C ALA A 143 7.90 4.90 2.09
N SER A 144 8.87 5.79 2.35
CA SER A 144 10.29 5.42 2.43
C SER A 144 10.58 4.45 3.59
N THR A 145 9.94 4.64 4.74
CA THR A 145 10.04 3.72 5.89
C THR A 145 9.49 2.35 5.53
N LEU A 146 8.30 2.29 4.92
CA LEU A 146 7.66 1.04 4.50
C LEU A 146 8.52 0.28 3.48
N SER A 147 8.99 0.97 2.45
CA SER A 147 9.89 0.41 1.43
C SER A 147 11.17 -0.15 2.06
N GLY A 148 11.80 0.60 2.98
CA GLY A 148 13.03 0.16 3.66
C GLY A 148 12.86 -1.12 4.49
N LEU A 149 11.63 -1.38 4.96
CA LEU A 149 11.22 -2.57 5.70
C LEU A 149 10.75 -3.71 4.78
N GLY A 150 10.69 -3.54 3.46
CA GLY A 150 10.13 -4.52 2.53
C GLY A 150 8.60 -4.64 2.59
N ILE A 151 7.92 -3.66 3.18
CA ILE A 151 6.46 -3.53 3.15
C ILE A 151 6.08 -2.86 1.83
N ASN A 152 5.20 -3.48 1.07
CA ASN A 152 4.97 -3.11 -0.33
C ASN A 152 3.52 -2.74 -0.66
N ILE A 153 2.62 -2.79 0.32
CA ILE A 153 1.29 -2.18 0.24
C ILE A 153 0.93 -1.51 1.58
N ASN A 154 0.48 -0.26 1.51
CA ASN A 154 -0.11 0.44 2.64
C ASN A 154 -1.63 0.47 2.46
N PHE A 155 -2.39 0.03 3.46
CA PHE A 155 -3.84 0.17 3.49
C PHE A 155 -4.19 1.61 3.90
N ALA A 156 -3.84 2.54 3.01
CA ALA A 156 -4.07 3.97 3.06
C ALA A 156 -3.93 4.48 1.61
N PRO A 157 -4.50 5.64 1.23
CA PRO A 157 -5.19 6.61 2.08
C PRO A 157 -6.63 6.23 2.41
N VAL A 158 -7.13 6.75 3.54
CA VAL A 158 -8.57 6.81 3.81
C VAL A 158 -9.16 7.92 2.95
N VAL A 159 -10.18 7.58 2.17
CA VAL A 159 -10.89 8.51 1.26
C VAL A 159 -12.34 8.72 1.67
N ASP A 160 -12.72 8.25 2.86
CA ASP A 160 -14.00 8.58 3.47
C ASP A 160 -14.10 10.10 3.70
N LEU A 161 -15.30 10.66 3.49
CA LEU A 161 -15.58 12.06 3.77
C LEU A 161 -15.85 12.27 5.26
N ALA A 162 -15.36 13.35 5.85
CA ALA A 162 -15.68 13.73 7.22
C ALA A 162 -17.10 14.35 7.35
N SER A 163 -18.10 13.75 6.70
CA SER A 163 -19.46 14.27 6.57
C SER A 163 -20.26 14.25 7.88
N ASN A 164 -20.01 13.26 8.74
CA ASN A 164 -20.61 13.18 10.06
C ASN A 164 -19.59 13.49 11.17
N PRO A 165 -19.67 14.66 11.84
CA PRO A 165 -18.78 15.03 12.93
C PRO A 165 -18.77 14.06 14.12
N ASN A 166 -19.86 13.31 14.31
CA ASN A 166 -20.02 12.35 15.40
C ASN A 166 -19.55 10.94 15.01
N ASN A 167 -19.08 10.72 13.78
CA ASN A 167 -18.63 9.42 13.32
C ASN A 167 -17.54 8.85 14.25
N PRO A 168 -17.76 7.70 14.88
CA PRO A 168 -16.88 7.21 15.94
C PRO A 168 -15.58 6.60 15.42
N VAL A 169 -15.53 6.18 14.15
CA VAL A 169 -14.43 5.37 13.58
C VAL A 169 -13.48 6.22 12.74
N ILE A 170 -14.02 7.10 11.90
CA ILE A 170 -13.29 7.90 10.92
C ILE A 170 -12.99 9.29 11.48
N VAL A 171 -14.04 10.08 11.77
CA VAL A 171 -13.88 11.52 12.07
C VAL A 171 -13.31 11.74 13.45
N LYS A 172 -13.85 11.07 14.47
CA LYS A 172 -13.36 11.16 15.86
C LYS A 172 -11.87 10.82 16.00
N HIS A 173 -11.34 9.97 15.11
CA HIS A 173 -9.95 9.56 15.10
C HIS A 173 -9.07 10.32 14.09
N GLY A 174 -9.64 11.30 13.40
CA GLY A 174 -8.94 12.16 12.43
C GLY A 174 -8.45 11.41 11.19
N ARG A 175 -9.14 10.33 10.79
CA ARG A 175 -8.73 9.46 9.68
C ARG A 175 -9.11 10.01 8.30
N ALA A 176 -10.14 10.84 8.21
CA ALA A 176 -10.51 11.53 6.98
C ALA A 176 -9.71 12.85 6.83
N PHE A 177 -9.35 13.19 5.59
CA PHE A 177 -8.69 14.46 5.27
C PHE A 177 -9.64 15.66 5.43
N SER A 178 -10.85 15.57 4.89
CA SER A 178 -11.81 16.67 4.85
C SER A 178 -13.24 16.13 4.74
N ALA A 179 -14.23 17.01 4.93
CA ALA A 179 -15.63 16.74 4.56
C ALA A 179 -15.90 16.98 3.06
N GLU A 180 -15.04 17.77 2.41
CA GLU A 180 -15.17 18.17 1.00
C GLU A 180 -14.48 17.17 0.05
N GLU A 181 -15.18 16.76 -0.99
CA GLU A 181 -14.75 15.73 -1.96
C GLU A 181 -13.45 16.12 -2.66
N ASP A 182 -13.37 17.35 -3.18
CA ASP A 182 -12.21 17.85 -3.92
C ASP A 182 -10.94 17.89 -3.06
N SER A 183 -11.10 18.22 -1.77
CA SER A 183 -9.98 18.22 -0.83
C SER A 183 -9.48 16.80 -0.57
N VAL A 184 -10.39 15.84 -0.37
CA VAL A 184 -10.04 14.42 -0.20
C VAL A 184 -9.37 13.88 -1.45
N ILE A 185 -9.90 14.15 -2.64
CA ILE A 185 -9.32 13.73 -3.94
C ILE A 185 -7.90 14.26 -4.08
N LEU A 186 -7.69 15.57 -3.87
CA LEU A 186 -6.40 16.22 -4.06
C LEU A 186 -5.34 15.64 -3.12
N MET A 187 -5.68 15.46 -1.84
CA MET A 187 -4.75 14.97 -0.82
C MET A 187 -4.47 13.47 -0.96
N ALA A 188 -5.51 12.67 -1.23
CA ALA A 188 -5.35 11.24 -1.45
C ALA A 188 -4.48 10.98 -2.69
N LYS A 189 -4.69 11.71 -3.78
CA LYS A 189 -3.86 11.63 -4.98
C LYS A 189 -2.38 11.93 -4.68
N GLU A 190 -2.10 12.99 -3.94
CA GLU A 190 -0.72 13.33 -3.57
C GLU A 190 -0.09 12.25 -2.67
N PHE A 191 -0.83 11.74 -1.69
CA PHE A 191 -0.39 10.63 -0.83
C PHE A 191 -0.05 9.37 -1.64
N ILE A 192 -0.84 9.05 -2.66
CA ILE A 192 -0.60 7.92 -3.56
C ILE A 192 0.67 8.15 -4.39
N ILE A 193 0.88 9.37 -4.88
CA ILE A 193 2.10 9.73 -5.61
C ILE A 193 3.34 9.51 -4.74
N THR A 194 3.33 9.95 -3.48
CA THR A 194 4.48 9.73 -2.59
C THR A 194 4.72 8.24 -2.33
N HIS A 195 3.67 7.43 -2.19
CA HIS A 195 3.81 5.99 -1.99
C HIS A 195 4.37 5.28 -3.22
N ARG A 196 3.83 5.58 -4.41
CA ARG A 196 4.31 5.06 -5.68
C ARG A 196 5.77 5.42 -5.95
N LYS A 197 6.23 6.63 -5.53
CA LYS A 197 7.64 7.04 -5.63
C LYS A 197 8.57 6.03 -4.96
N TYR A 198 8.21 5.48 -3.81
CA TYR A 198 9.01 4.48 -3.09
C TYR A 198 8.59 3.03 -3.40
N GLY A 199 7.84 2.80 -4.48
CA GLY A 199 7.40 1.47 -4.87
C GLY A 199 6.39 0.81 -3.92
N VAL A 200 5.73 1.58 -3.06
CA VAL A 200 4.71 1.10 -2.13
C VAL A 200 3.33 1.31 -2.77
N LEU A 201 2.56 0.24 -2.88
CA LEU A 201 1.17 0.29 -3.36
C LEU A 201 0.26 0.88 -2.29
N THR A 202 -0.89 1.40 -2.71
CA THR A 202 -1.92 1.96 -1.82
C THR A 202 -3.25 1.22 -1.94
N ALA A 203 -4.15 1.41 -0.98
CA ALA A 203 -5.53 0.93 -1.09
C ALA A 203 -6.50 2.00 -0.59
N LEU A 204 -7.40 2.45 -1.48
CA LEU A 204 -8.45 3.40 -1.11
C LEU A 204 -9.44 2.72 -0.17
N LYS A 205 -9.81 3.38 0.93
CA LYS A 205 -10.74 2.81 1.92
C LYS A 205 -11.61 3.85 2.63
N HIS A 206 -12.82 3.48 3.09
CA HIS A 206 -13.40 2.13 3.11
C HIS A 206 -14.65 2.07 2.24
N PHE A 207 -14.59 1.36 1.11
CA PHE A 207 -15.66 1.40 0.11
C PHE A 207 -16.97 0.78 0.66
N PRO A 208 -18.17 1.36 0.42
CA PRO A 208 -18.50 2.49 -0.47
C PRO A 208 -18.50 3.88 0.20
N GLY A 209 -17.79 4.04 1.32
CA GLY A 209 -17.76 5.27 2.11
C GLY A 209 -18.33 5.04 3.51
N HIS A 210 -17.48 5.19 4.53
CA HIS A 210 -17.82 4.97 5.93
C HIS A 210 -18.06 6.29 6.69
N GLY A 211 -17.84 7.43 6.04
CA GLY A 211 -17.73 8.75 6.66
C GLY A 211 -19.00 9.25 7.34
N SER A 212 -20.16 8.82 6.88
CA SER A 212 -21.47 9.22 7.39
C SER A 212 -21.98 8.37 8.57
N SER A 213 -21.32 7.25 8.90
CA SER A 213 -21.84 6.30 9.90
C SER A 213 -21.95 6.90 11.31
N ASN A 214 -22.97 6.47 12.06
CA ASN A 214 -23.11 6.78 13.48
C ASN A 214 -22.55 5.66 14.38
N ASP A 215 -22.40 4.46 13.83
CA ASP A 215 -22.01 3.26 14.56
C ASP A 215 -20.58 2.83 14.23
N ASP A 216 -20.02 2.00 15.12
CA ASP A 216 -18.68 1.41 14.98
C ASP A 216 -18.76 -0.04 14.46
N THR A 217 -18.20 -0.27 13.28
CA THR A 217 -18.15 -1.59 12.63
C THR A 217 -17.33 -2.64 13.40
N HIS A 218 -16.46 -2.22 14.32
CA HIS A 218 -15.72 -3.13 15.19
C HIS A 218 -16.61 -3.77 16.25
N LEU A 219 -17.71 -3.11 16.63
CA LEU A 219 -18.62 -3.54 17.69
C LEU A 219 -19.86 -4.28 17.15
N GLY A 220 -20.26 -4.00 15.90
CA GLY A 220 -21.41 -4.58 15.23
C GLY A 220 -21.53 -4.08 13.79
N ILE A 221 -22.66 -4.32 13.13
CA ILE A 221 -22.91 -3.76 11.79
C ILE A 221 -23.24 -2.27 11.92
N ALA A 222 -22.55 -1.41 11.16
CA ALA A 222 -22.95 -0.01 11.02
C ALA A 222 -23.91 0.15 9.84
N ASP A 223 -25.10 0.71 10.09
CA ASP A 223 -26.11 0.95 9.06
C ASP A 223 -26.07 2.41 8.61
N VAL A 224 -25.71 2.62 7.34
CA VAL A 224 -25.62 3.96 6.74
C VAL A 224 -26.77 4.24 5.76
N THR A 225 -27.83 3.41 5.74
CA THR A 225 -28.94 3.52 4.77
C THR A 225 -29.55 4.93 4.69
N ASN A 226 -29.62 5.63 5.84
CA ASN A 226 -30.24 6.95 5.94
C ASN A 226 -29.25 8.11 6.00
N THR A 227 -27.96 7.83 6.20
CA THR A 227 -26.91 8.85 6.35
C THR A 227 -25.98 8.94 5.15
N TRP A 228 -25.84 7.85 4.42
CA TRP A 228 -24.97 7.77 3.25
C TRP A 228 -25.52 8.62 2.11
N GLU A 229 -24.61 9.33 1.46
CA GLU A 229 -24.89 10.17 0.31
C GLU A 229 -23.99 9.76 -0.86
N GLU A 230 -24.50 9.92 -2.08
CA GLU A 230 -23.81 9.56 -3.33
C GLU A 230 -22.41 10.20 -3.46
N LYS A 231 -22.22 11.37 -2.84
CA LYS A 231 -20.92 12.06 -2.81
C LYS A 231 -19.79 11.24 -2.17
N GLU A 232 -20.10 10.27 -1.31
CA GLU A 232 -19.09 9.39 -0.73
C GLU A 232 -18.37 8.54 -1.79
N LEU A 233 -18.95 8.36 -2.98
CA LEU A 233 -18.30 7.69 -4.11
C LEU A 233 -17.36 8.61 -4.91
N LYS A 234 -17.46 9.94 -4.77
CA LYS A 234 -16.72 10.89 -5.60
C LYS A 234 -15.20 10.73 -5.51
N PRO A 235 -14.60 10.52 -4.31
CA PRO A 235 -13.18 10.23 -4.22
C PRO A 235 -12.78 8.95 -4.97
N TYR A 236 -13.59 7.90 -4.90
CA TYR A 236 -13.34 6.66 -5.64
C TYR A 236 -13.41 6.87 -7.14
N GLU A 237 -14.51 7.45 -7.63
CA GLU A 237 -14.73 7.76 -9.05
C GLU A 237 -13.54 8.53 -9.64
N SER A 238 -13.17 9.65 -9.02
CA SER A 238 -12.09 10.50 -9.52
C SER A 238 -10.71 9.82 -9.52
N LEU A 239 -10.37 9.08 -8.44
CA LEU A 239 -9.08 8.42 -8.33
C LEU A 239 -8.98 7.17 -9.20
N ILE A 240 -10.10 6.48 -9.48
CA ILE A 240 -10.15 5.37 -10.44
C ILE A 240 -9.98 5.91 -11.86
N ASP A 241 -10.79 6.90 -12.26
CA ASP A 241 -10.77 7.48 -13.61
C ASP A 241 -9.42 8.09 -13.96
N SER A 242 -8.75 8.71 -12.98
CA SER A 242 -7.42 9.32 -13.17
C SER A 242 -6.25 8.34 -13.04
N GLY A 243 -6.51 7.05 -12.81
CA GLY A 243 -5.48 6.00 -12.72
C GLY A 243 -4.65 6.02 -11.43
N PHE A 244 -5.18 6.60 -10.36
CA PHE A 244 -4.52 6.67 -9.04
C PHE A 244 -5.02 5.60 -8.04
N ALA A 245 -6.05 4.82 -8.36
CA ALA A 245 -6.45 3.69 -7.52
C ALA A 245 -5.61 2.43 -7.79
N ASP A 246 -4.66 2.09 -6.91
CA ASP A 246 -3.90 0.83 -7.01
C ASP A 246 -4.74 -0.39 -6.61
N ALA A 247 -5.44 -0.26 -5.49
CA ALA A 247 -6.35 -1.22 -4.91
C ALA A 247 -7.49 -0.50 -4.19
N VAL A 248 -8.56 -1.22 -3.84
CA VAL A 248 -9.65 -0.74 -3.01
C VAL A 248 -9.90 -1.72 -1.89
N MET A 249 -10.08 -1.23 -0.66
CA MET A 249 -10.52 -2.03 0.48
C MET A 249 -11.98 -1.66 0.81
N THR A 250 -12.80 -2.69 0.98
CA THR A 250 -14.23 -2.57 1.29
C THR A 250 -14.45 -2.25 2.77
N SER A 251 -15.71 -2.09 3.18
CA SER A 251 -16.12 -1.94 4.57
C SER A 251 -17.31 -2.85 4.89
N HIS A 252 -17.51 -3.11 6.18
CA HIS A 252 -18.64 -3.93 6.65
C HIS A 252 -19.89 -3.10 6.98
N ILE A 253 -20.09 -1.96 6.31
CA ILE A 253 -21.29 -1.13 6.49
C ILE A 253 -22.45 -1.66 5.65
N VAL A 254 -23.67 -1.53 6.14
CA VAL A 254 -24.90 -1.88 5.43
C VAL A 254 -25.55 -0.61 4.87
N ASN A 255 -26.00 -0.68 3.62
CA ASN A 255 -26.86 0.34 3.01
C ASN A 255 -27.93 -0.31 2.15
N ARG A 256 -29.18 -0.29 2.63
CA ARG A 256 -30.32 -0.93 1.95
C ARG A 256 -30.80 -0.21 0.68
N LYS A 257 -30.34 1.01 0.45
CA LYS A 257 -30.57 1.73 -0.82
C LYS A 257 -29.59 1.28 -1.90
N LEU A 258 -28.42 0.76 -1.52
CA LEU A 258 -27.41 0.25 -2.46
C LEU A 258 -27.51 -1.26 -2.65
N ASP A 259 -27.88 -2.01 -1.61
CA ASP A 259 -28.16 -3.45 -1.66
C ASP A 259 -29.46 -3.74 -0.90
N THR A 260 -30.53 -4.06 -1.63
CA THR A 260 -31.86 -4.30 -1.03
C THR A 260 -31.92 -5.51 -0.11
N LYS A 261 -30.97 -6.44 -0.20
CA LYS A 261 -30.85 -7.61 0.71
C LYS A 261 -30.21 -7.23 2.04
N GLY A 262 -29.60 -6.05 2.14
CA GLY A 262 -28.96 -5.56 3.34
C GLY A 262 -27.63 -6.26 3.66
N ASN A 263 -26.94 -6.78 2.64
CA ASN A 263 -25.58 -7.28 2.84
C ASN A 263 -24.64 -6.11 3.15
N PRO A 264 -23.63 -6.32 4.00
CA PRO A 264 -22.57 -5.33 4.18
C PRO A 264 -21.76 -5.17 2.88
N GLY A 265 -21.14 -4.02 2.68
CA GLY A 265 -20.40 -3.69 1.44
C GLY A 265 -19.41 -4.77 1.00
N THR A 266 -18.67 -5.36 1.94
CA THR A 266 -17.75 -6.49 1.69
C THR A 266 -18.41 -7.74 1.10
N LEU A 267 -19.71 -7.97 1.35
CA LEU A 267 -20.47 -9.15 0.93
C LEU A 267 -21.52 -8.84 -0.15
N SER A 268 -21.58 -7.58 -0.62
CA SER A 268 -22.61 -7.11 -1.53
C SER A 268 -22.16 -7.16 -2.99
N ALA A 269 -22.75 -8.03 -3.79
CA ALA A 269 -22.50 -8.03 -5.24
C ALA A 269 -22.98 -6.74 -5.91
N ASP A 270 -24.05 -6.11 -5.40
CA ASP A 270 -24.59 -4.86 -5.94
C ASP A 270 -23.59 -3.71 -5.73
N MET A 271 -22.95 -3.63 -4.56
CA MET A 271 -21.93 -2.60 -4.31
C MET A 271 -20.60 -2.92 -5.00
N LEU A 272 -20.12 -4.16 -4.90
CA LEU A 272 -18.79 -4.53 -5.40
C LEU A 272 -18.77 -4.69 -6.92
N THR A 273 -19.67 -5.49 -7.48
CA THR A 273 -19.73 -5.69 -8.94
C THR A 273 -20.58 -4.59 -9.58
N GLY A 274 -21.77 -4.31 -9.06
CA GLY A 274 -22.69 -3.33 -9.66
C GLY A 274 -22.12 -1.91 -9.65
N ILE A 275 -21.61 -1.43 -8.52
CA ILE A 275 -21.07 -0.07 -8.41
C ILE A 275 -19.57 -0.05 -8.73
N LEU A 276 -18.73 -0.73 -7.94
CA LEU A 276 -17.28 -0.56 -8.06
C LEU A 276 -16.70 -1.07 -9.38
N ARG A 277 -17.08 -2.28 -9.82
CA ARG A 277 -16.62 -2.81 -11.13
C ARG A 277 -17.33 -2.16 -12.30
N ASN A 278 -18.67 -2.22 -12.34
CA ASN A 278 -19.40 -1.88 -13.56
C ASN A 278 -19.60 -0.37 -13.73
N ARG A 279 -20.04 0.33 -12.67
CA ARG A 279 -20.32 1.77 -12.76
C ARG A 279 -19.06 2.62 -12.69
N LEU A 280 -18.15 2.32 -11.76
CA LEU A 280 -16.91 3.08 -11.59
C LEU A 280 -15.75 2.54 -12.44
N GLY A 281 -15.92 1.41 -13.15
CA GLY A 281 -14.91 0.86 -14.05
C GLY A 281 -13.63 0.36 -13.35
N PHE A 282 -13.68 0.04 -12.05
CA PHE A 282 -12.47 -0.36 -11.33
C PHE A 282 -12.01 -1.75 -11.75
N GLU A 283 -10.79 -1.87 -12.28
CA GLU A 283 -10.20 -3.15 -12.72
C GLU A 283 -9.06 -3.66 -11.83
N GLY A 284 -8.74 -2.94 -10.74
CA GLY A 284 -7.69 -3.29 -9.79
C GLY A 284 -8.11 -4.36 -8.77
N VAL A 285 -7.28 -4.57 -7.74
CA VAL A 285 -7.57 -5.57 -6.70
C VAL A 285 -8.55 -5.02 -5.67
N ILE A 286 -9.59 -5.80 -5.34
CA ILE A 286 -10.49 -5.54 -4.22
C ILE A 286 -10.07 -6.39 -3.02
N PHE A 287 -9.75 -5.73 -1.91
CA PHE A 287 -9.54 -6.33 -0.60
C PHE A 287 -10.80 -6.25 0.24
N THR A 288 -11.06 -7.27 1.05
CA THR A 288 -11.99 -7.10 2.18
C THR A 288 -11.33 -6.28 3.29
N ASP A 289 -12.14 -5.53 4.05
CA ASP A 289 -11.80 -5.29 5.46
C ASP A 289 -11.75 -6.63 6.22
N ASP A 290 -11.28 -6.63 7.46
CA ASP A 290 -11.03 -7.87 8.20
C ASP A 290 -12.30 -8.72 8.39
N MET A 291 -12.30 -9.91 7.79
CA MET A 291 -13.42 -10.86 7.82
C MET A 291 -13.68 -11.43 9.22
N GLN A 292 -12.79 -11.16 10.18
CA GLN A 292 -12.95 -11.56 11.59
C GLN A 292 -13.64 -10.49 12.46
N MET A 293 -13.96 -9.32 11.90
CA MET A 293 -14.74 -8.30 12.61
C MET A 293 -16.14 -8.80 12.98
N HIS A 294 -16.69 -8.26 14.07
CA HIS A 294 -17.99 -8.68 14.60
C HIS A 294 -19.17 -8.39 13.68
N ALA A 295 -19.05 -7.36 12.83
CA ALA A 295 -20.01 -7.07 11.76
C ALA A 295 -20.24 -8.27 10.82
N ILE A 296 -19.21 -9.09 10.59
CA ILE A 296 -19.30 -10.30 9.78
C ILE A 296 -19.58 -11.52 10.67
N THR A 297 -18.70 -11.78 11.64
CA THR A 297 -18.68 -13.05 12.38
C THR A 297 -19.93 -13.33 13.23
N ARG A 298 -20.69 -12.29 13.64
CA ARG A 298 -21.93 -12.48 14.41
C ARG A 298 -23.17 -12.69 13.55
N HIS A 299 -23.10 -12.36 12.27
CA HIS A 299 -24.25 -12.34 11.36
C HIS A 299 -24.12 -13.35 10.22
N TYR A 300 -22.89 -13.72 9.86
CA TYR A 300 -22.57 -14.63 8.78
C TYR A 300 -21.64 -15.73 9.27
N GLY A 301 -21.92 -16.97 8.87
CA GLY A 301 -20.96 -18.05 9.01
C GLY A 301 -19.77 -17.85 8.08
N LEU A 302 -18.60 -18.43 8.43
CA LEU A 302 -17.37 -18.29 7.65
C LEU A 302 -17.56 -18.71 6.18
N GLU A 303 -18.21 -19.84 5.94
CA GLU A 303 -18.48 -20.35 4.58
C GLU A 303 -19.34 -19.36 3.78
N GLU A 304 -20.45 -18.88 4.36
CA GLU A 304 -21.33 -17.94 3.67
C GLU A 304 -20.61 -16.61 3.38
N ALA A 305 -19.86 -16.08 4.34
CA ALA A 305 -19.10 -14.85 4.16
C ALA A 305 -18.04 -14.98 3.05
N ILE A 306 -17.30 -16.10 2.99
CA ILE A 306 -16.35 -16.37 1.91
C ILE A 306 -17.06 -16.44 0.56
N LYS A 307 -18.17 -17.18 0.48
CA LYS A 307 -18.94 -17.34 -0.76
C LYS A 307 -19.45 -15.99 -1.27
N LEU A 308 -20.07 -15.19 -0.40
CA LEU A 308 -20.62 -13.88 -0.75
C LEU A 308 -19.51 -12.90 -1.16
N ALA A 309 -18.39 -12.85 -0.44
CA ALA A 309 -17.25 -12.00 -0.79
C ALA A 309 -16.71 -12.33 -2.19
N ILE A 310 -16.38 -13.60 -2.45
CA ILE A 310 -15.78 -14.03 -3.73
C ILE A 310 -16.76 -13.80 -4.89
N ASN A 311 -18.01 -14.24 -4.74
CA ASN A 311 -19.03 -14.06 -5.78
C ASN A 311 -19.45 -12.59 -5.94
N GLY A 312 -19.29 -11.77 -4.90
CA GLY A 312 -19.53 -10.33 -4.95
C GLY A 312 -18.47 -9.56 -5.74
N GLY A 313 -17.25 -10.10 -5.88
CA GLY A 313 -16.17 -9.51 -6.68
C GLY A 313 -14.88 -9.22 -5.92
N VAL A 314 -14.78 -9.62 -4.65
CA VAL A 314 -13.54 -9.55 -3.87
C VAL A 314 -12.45 -10.41 -4.51
N ASP A 315 -11.22 -9.90 -4.52
CA ASP A 315 -10.05 -10.64 -5.01
C ASP A 315 -9.18 -11.17 -3.87
N ILE A 316 -8.99 -10.41 -2.78
CA ILE A 316 -8.21 -10.83 -1.61
C ILE A 316 -9.02 -10.65 -0.32
N MET A 317 -9.11 -11.70 0.49
CA MET A 317 -9.78 -11.69 1.79
C MET A 317 -8.77 -11.56 2.94
N THR A 318 -9.08 -10.66 3.87
CA THR A 318 -8.26 -10.34 5.03
C THR A 318 -8.71 -11.16 6.24
N PHE A 319 -7.80 -11.96 6.80
CA PHE A 319 -7.95 -12.67 8.06
C PHE A 319 -6.79 -12.29 8.99
N SER A 320 -6.95 -11.19 9.73
CA SER A 320 -5.85 -10.58 10.47
C SER A 320 -5.34 -11.40 11.66
N ASN A 321 -6.16 -12.31 12.18
CA ASN A 321 -5.99 -12.97 13.47
C ASN A 321 -5.60 -11.97 14.58
N ASN A 322 -6.19 -10.78 14.53
CA ASN A 322 -5.90 -9.66 15.43
C ASN A 322 -7.15 -9.09 16.14
N ILE A 323 -8.34 -9.62 15.85
CA ILE A 323 -9.59 -9.21 16.50
C ILE A 323 -9.79 -10.02 17.78
N GLN A 324 -9.77 -9.34 18.92
CA GLN A 324 -10.00 -9.95 20.22
C GLN A 324 -11.37 -10.63 20.28
N GLY A 325 -11.43 -11.87 20.75
CA GLY A 325 -12.68 -12.64 20.85
C GLY A 325 -13.18 -13.23 19.52
N SER A 326 -12.47 -13.03 18.42
CA SER A 326 -12.72 -13.76 17.17
C SER A 326 -12.01 -15.12 17.16
N GLU A 327 -12.62 -16.14 16.54
CA GLU A 327 -11.95 -17.41 16.28
C GLU A 327 -10.79 -17.18 15.30
N GLU A 328 -9.60 -17.72 15.62
CA GLU A 328 -8.47 -17.72 14.70
C GLU A 328 -8.86 -18.46 13.40
N ARG A 329 -8.63 -17.82 12.26
CA ARG A 329 -8.88 -18.42 10.95
C ARG A 329 -7.57 -18.93 10.41
N THR A 330 -7.43 -20.26 10.37
CA THR A 330 -6.27 -20.91 9.76
C THR A 330 -6.37 -20.86 8.24
N VAL A 331 -5.22 -20.69 7.58
CA VAL A 331 -5.14 -20.69 6.11
C VAL A 331 -5.71 -21.99 5.55
N GLU A 332 -5.38 -23.13 6.16
CA GLU A 332 -5.89 -24.44 5.74
C GLU A 332 -7.42 -24.51 5.72
N LYS A 333 -8.09 -23.96 6.74
CA LYS A 333 -9.55 -23.95 6.83
C LYS A 333 -10.17 -23.08 5.75
N VAL A 334 -9.67 -21.86 5.57
CA VAL A 334 -10.17 -20.94 4.53
C VAL A 334 -9.94 -21.53 3.14
N HIS A 335 -8.74 -22.05 2.90
CA HIS A 335 -8.35 -22.64 1.62
C HIS A 335 -9.23 -23.83 1.24
N SER A 336 -9.40 -24.79 2.17
CA SER A 336 -10.24 -25.97 1.95
C SER A 336 -11.72 -25.63 1.69
N ILE A 337 -12.27 -24.61 2.37
CA ILE A 337 -13.63 -24.10 2.11
C ILE A 337 -13.76 -23.60 0.67
N ILE A 338 -12.85 -22.72 0.23
CA ILE A 338 -12.88 -22.17 -1.14
C ILE A 338 -12.71 -23.29 -2.16
N HIS A 339 -11.75 -24.19 -1.93
CA HIS A 339 -11.49 -25.30 -2.82
C HIS A 339 -12.73 -26.19 -2.99
N LYS A 340 -13.39 -26.55 -1.89
CA LYS A 340 -14.66 -27.30 -1.91
C LYS A 340 -15.73 -26.55 -2.70
N MET A 341 -15.93 -25.26 -2.45
CA MET A 341 -16.94 -24.45 -3.15
C MET A 341 -16.69 -24.34 -4.66
N VAL A 342 -15.43 -24.36 -5.09
CA VAL A 342 -15.08 -24.41 -6.51
C VAL A 342 -15.41 -25.77 -7.12
N LEU A 343 -15.14 -26.86 -6.40
CA LEU A 343 -15.48 -28.22 -6.86
C LEU A 343 -16.99 -28.47 -6.91
N THR A 344 -17.76 -27.91 -5.98
CA THR A 344 -19.24 -28.01 -5.96
C THR A 344 -19.92 -27.05 -6.93
N GLY A 345 -19.18 -26.08 -7.50
CA GLY A 345 -19.70 -25.10 -8.44
C GLY A 345 -20.37 -23.88 -7.79
N GLU A 346 -20.36 -23.77 -6.46
CA GLU A 346 -20.86 -22.61 -5.72
C GLU A 346 -20.01 -21.35 -5.98
N ILE A 347 -18.72 -21.54 -6.30
CA ILE A 347 -17.83 -20.52 -6.83
C ILE A 347 -17.33 -21.00 -8.20
N LYS A 348 -17.57 -20.20 -9.24
CA LYS A 348 -17.10 -20.53 -10.59
C LYS A 348 -15.58 -20.47 -10.64
N LYS A 349 -14.93 -21.49 -11.22
CA LYS A 349 -13.46 -21.48 -11.47
C LYS A 349 -12.99 -20.21 -12.19
N ALA A 350 -13.77 -19.72 -13.16
CA ALA A 350 -13.49 -18.48 -13.87
C ALA A 350 -13.38 -17.24 -12.94
N ARG A 351 -14.16 -17.20 -11.85
CA ARG A 351 -14.07 -16.11 -10.86
C ARG A 351 -12.72 -16.12 -10.14
N ILE A 352 -12.21 -17.30 -9.80
CA ILE A 352 -10.86 -17.46 -9.22
C ILE A 352 -9.78 -17.04 -10.22
N ASP A 353 -9.93 -17.42 -11.50
CA ASP A 353 -8.98 -17.05 -12.56
C ASP A 353 -8.93 -15.53 -12.80
N GLU A 354 -10.09 -14.87 -12.76
CA GLU A 354 -10.19 -13.40 -12.83
C GLU A 354 -9.46 -12.73 -11.67
N SER A 355 -9.75 -13.14 -10.43
CA SER A 355 -9.06 -12.60 -9.24
C SER A 355 -7.56 -12.79 -9.35
N PHE A 356 -7.11 -14.00 -9.68
CA PHE A 356 -5.70 -14.32 -9.84
C PHE A 356 -5.03 -13.41 -10.87
N LYS A 357 -5.64 -13.17 -12.03
CA LYS A 357 -5.12 -12.23 -13.04
C LYS A 357 -4.98 -10.81 -12.48
N ARG A 358 -5.95 -10.31 -11.72
CA ARG A 358 -5.86 -8.97 -11.08
C ARG A 358 -4.71 -8.92 -10.07
N ILE A 359 -4.59 -9.94 -9.23
CA ILE A 359 -3.54 -10.04 -8.21
C ILE A 359 -2.16 -10.11 -8.85
N MET A 360 -1.99 -10.91 -9.90
CA MET A 360 -0.72 -11.00 -10.64
C MET A 360 -0.37 -9.67 -11.32
N ARG A 361 -1.35 -8.97 -11.91
CA ARG A 361 -1.13 -7.61 -12.46
C ARG A 361 -0.68 -6.63 -11.39
N LEU A 362 -1.29 -6.66 -10.19
CA LEU A 362 -0.88 -5.82 -9.08
C LEU A 362 0.55 -6.15 -8.63
N LYS A 363 0.87 -7.44 -8.42
CA LYS A 363 2.20 -7.90 -8.00
C LYS A 363 3.28 -7.62 -9.04
N ALA A 364 2.97 -7.67 -10.33
CA ALA A 364 3.92 -7.33 -11.39
C ALA A 364 4.43 -5.88 -11.29
N ARG A 365 3.62 -4.97 -10.72
CA ARG A 365 4.04 -3.58 -10.46
C ARG A 365 5.13 -3.49 -9.40
N LEU A 366 5.25 -4.47 -8.51
CA LEU A 366 6.36 -4.55 -7.54
C LEU A 366 7.68 -4.93 -8.22
N ALA A 367 7.63 -5.76 -9.27
CA ALA A 367 8.81 -6.21 -10.01
C ALA A 367 9.31 -5.16 -11.04
N LEU A 368 8.41 -4.34 -11.58
CA LEU A 368 8.77 -3.18 -12.42
C LEU A 368 9.48 -2.09 -11.62
N ASN A 369 9.25 -2.06 -10.32
CA ASN A 369 10.01 -1.26 -9.37
C ASN A 369 11.21 -2.08 -8.91
N ASP A 370 12.21 -2.26 -9.78
CA ASP A 370 13.51 -2.73 -9.31
C ASP A 370 14.04 -1.71 -8.30
N LEU A 371 13.76 -1.98 -7.04
CA LEU A 371 14.02 -1.12 -5.90
C LEU A 371 15.51 -0.78 -5.84
N ALA A 372 16.37 -1.68 -6.32
CA ALA A 372 17.80 -1.44 -6.47
C ALA A 372 18.05 -0.30 -7.47
N SER A 373 17.47 -0.36 -8.67
CA SER A 373 17.56 0.70 -9.68
C SER A 373 16.98 2.03 -9.18
N HIS A 374 15.84 2.01 -8.47
CA HIS A 374 15.26 3.22 -7.89
C HIS A 374 16.11 3.82 -6.75
N TYR A 375 16.56 3.00 -5.80
CA TYR A 375 17.44 3.44 -4.72
C TYR A 375 18.77 3.96 -5.27
N GLN A 376 19.30 3.35 -6.32
CA GLN A 376 20.51 3.81 -6.97
C GLN A 376 20.31 5.20 -7.60
N GLN A 377 19.18 5.45 -8.26
CA GLN A 377 18.83 6.78 -8.77
C GLN A 377 18.64 7.82 -7.65
N GLU A 378 17.97 7.48 -6.56
CA GLU A 378 17.77 8.42 -5.44
C GLU A 378 19.08 8.69 -4.67
N LEU A 379 19.97 7.68 -4.57
CA LEU A 379 21.31 7.84 -4.02
C LEU A 379 22.15 8.78 -4.90
N GLU A 380 22.09 8.62 -6.23
CA GLU A 380 22.75 9.50 -7.20
C GLU A 380 22.25 10.94 -7.09
N LYS A 381 20.93 11.16 -7.01
CA LYS A 381 20.36 12.50 -6.79
C LYS A 381 20.81 13.12 -5.48
N SER A 382 20.82 12.34 -4.40
CA SER A 382 21.26 12.81 -3.07
C SER A 382 22.74 13.16 -3.05
N ASN A 383 23.58 12.36 -3.71
CA ASN A 383 25.01 12.63 -3.85
C ASN A 383 25.27 13.89 -4.69
N LEU A 384 24.51 14.08 -5.78
CA LEU A 384 24.60 15.29 -6.60
C LEU A 384 24.19 16.54 -5.82
N ALA A 385 23.11 16.46 -5.03
CA ALA A 385 22.68 17.56 -4.16
C ALA A 385 23.75 17.92 -3.12
N LEU A 386 24.38 16.90 -2.51
CA LEU A 386 25.48 17.09 -1.56
C LEU A 386 26.71 17.72 -2.22
N GLU A 387 27.06 17.29 -3.43
CA GLU A 387 28.18 17.85 -4.20
C GLU A 387 27.94 19.32 -4.54
N ASN A 388 26.74 19.66 -5.01
CA ASN A 388 26.34 21.04 -5.28
C ASN A 388 26.41 21.92 -4.03
N ALA A 389 25.93 21.41 -2.89
CA ALA A 389 26.01 22.13 -1.61
C ALA A 389 27.47 22.36 -1.18
N ARG A 390 28.36 21.36 -1.35
CA ARG A 390 29.80 21.50 -1.07
C ARG A 390 30.47 22.52 -1.97
N MET A 391 30.13 22.52 -3.27
CA MET A 391 30.67 23.49 -4.22
C MET A 391 30.24 24.92 -3.88
N GLN A 392 28.97 25.10 -3.50
CA GLN A 392 28.44 26.39 -3.06
C GLN A 392 29.17 26.89 -1.80
N ILE A 393 29.38 26.04 -0.80
CA ILE A 393 30.15 26.38 0.41
C ILE A 393 31.58 26.81 0.05
N GLN A 394 32.26 26.12 -0.87
CA GLN A 394 33.62 26.50 -1.29
C GLN A 394 33.65 27.87 -1.98
N LEU A 395 32.65 28.16 -2.82
CA LEU A 395 32.52 29.46 -3.47
C LEU A 395 32.30 30.57 -2.43
N ASP A 396 31.46 30.32 -1.44
CA ASP A 396 31.16 31.31 -0.39
C ASP A 396 32.37 31.52 0.54
N VAL A 397 33.11 30.47 0.89
CA VAL A 397 34.40 30.59 1.62
C VAL A 397 35.41 31.41 0.82
N LYS A 398 35.51 31.20 -0.50
CA LYS A 398 36.42 31.99 -1.35
C LYS A 398 36.02 33.46 -1.40
N LYS A 399 34.73 33.75 -1.53
CA LYS A 399 34.20 35.13 -1.47
C LYS A 399 34.51 35.80 -0.14
N ILE A 400 34.32 35.10 0.98
CA ILE A 400 34.65 35.61 2.32
C ILE A 400 36.14 35.99 2.39
N LYS A 401 37.05 35.12 1.96
CA LYS A 401 38.50 35.44 1.94
C LYS A 401 38.83 36.65 1.07
N THR A 402 38.22 36.77 -0.11
CA THR A 402 38.44 37.94 -0.98
C THR A 402 37.96 39.23 -0.30
N LEU A 403 36.80 39.19 0.36
CA LEU A 403 36.28 40.32 1.13
C LEU A 403 37.19 40.66 2.32
N GLU A 404 37.72 39.67 3.03
CA GLU A 404 38.68 39.87 4.12
C GLU A 404 39.98 40.54 3.63
N GLU A 405 40.53 40.09 2.50
CA GLU A 405 41.71 40.70 1.88
C GLU A 405 41.43 42.15 1.40
N GLU A 406 40.25 42.42 0.84
CA GLU A 406 39.83 43.76 0.44
C GLU A 406 39.68 44.68 1.65
N ILE A 407 39.04 44.20 2.72
CA ILE A 407 38.93 44.92 3.99
C ILE A 407 40.34 45.26 4.49
N ASP A 408 41.24 44.29 4.58
CA ASP A 408 42.58 44.50 5.13
C ASP A 408 43.41 45.49 4.31
N ARG A 409 43.36 45.40 2.97
CA ARG A 409 43.96 46.38 2.03
C ARG A 409 43.40 47.78 2.23
N THR A 410 42.10 47.90 2.54
CA THR A 410 41.44 49.19 2.75
C THR A 410 41.86 49.80 4.09
N THR A 411 42.00 48.99 5.15
CA THR A 411 42.51 49.41 6.46
C THR A 411 43.98 49.83 6.41
N THR A 412 44.84 49.09 5.70
CA THR A 412 46.25 49.45 5.52
C THR A 412 46.42 50.74 4.70
N LYS A 413 45.65 50.93 3.62
CA LYS A 413 45.62 52.21 2.87
C LYS A 413 45.20 53.39 3.75
N LYS A 414 44.15 53.24 4.59
CA LYS A 414 43.73 54.28 5.54
C LYS A 414 44.81 54.61 6.58
N LYS A 415 45.54 53.61 7.11
CA LYS A 415 46.65 53.82 8.05
C LYS A 415 47.86 54.53 7.39
N SER A 416 48.18 54.20 6.13
CA SER A 416 49.27 54.86 5.38
C SER A 416 48.98 56.33 5.04
N LYS A 417 47.73 56.66 4.67
CA LYS A 417 47.30 58.06 4.44
C LYS A 417 47.38 58.89 5.72
N LYS A 418 47.00 58.33 6.89
CA LYS A 418 47.12 59.00 8.20
C LYS A 418 48.57 59.28 8.63
N LYS A 419 49.54 58.47 8.18
CA LYS A 419 50.97 58.70 8.45
C LYS A 419 51.56 59.81 7.56
N LYS A 420 51.15 59.90 6.29
CA LYS A 420 51.61 60.95 5.35
C LYS A 420 51.05 62.35 5.63
N THR A 421 49.95 62.47 6.37
CA THR A 421 49.42 63.77 6.83
C THR A 421 50.00 64.24 8.17
N LYS A 422 50.95 63.50 8.75
CA LYS A 422 51.61 63.82 10.03
C LYS A 422 53.13 64.03 9.88
N SER A 423 53.64 64.00 8.65
CA SER A 423 54.95 64.53 8.26
C SER A 423 54.72 65.78 7.45
#